data_AF-A0AAV0H834-F1
#
_entry.id   AF-A0AAV0H834-F1
#
_cell.length_a   1.000
_cell.length_b   1.000
_cell.length_c   1.000
_cell.angle_alpha   90.00
_cell.angle_beta   90.00
_cell.angle_gamma   90.00
#
_symmetry.space_group_name_H-M   'P 1'
#
loop_
_entity.id
_entity.type
_entity.pdbx_description
1 polymer ?
#
loop_
_entity_poly.entity_id
_entity_poly.type
_entity_poly.pdbx_seq_one_letter_code
_entity_poly.pdbx_strand_id
1 'polypeptide(L)'
;SQYLGLFNESNNGNLTNHVFAVELDTIYSSEFGDINNNHVAVDINGLDSLIAAPAGYYDSGGNLRNLTLISGQPMQAWIDYDQVENQIDVTLAPISAAKPARSLLSLRKDLSEILEDTMFIGFSSSTGSFLTHHYVLGWSFRLNGQAEGRRKRIEERKIR
;
A
#
# COMPACT_ATOMS: atom_id res chain seq x y z
N SER A 1 -10.80 -8.54 -11.82
CA SER A 1 -9.63 -9.43 -11.77
C SER A 1 -9.12 -9.45 -10.35
N GLN A 2 -8.72 -10.62 -9.85
CA GLN A 2 -8.03 -10.79 -8.56
C GLN A 2 -6.53 -10.48 -8.65
N TYR A 3 -6.00 -10.24 -9.86
CA TYR A 3 -4.57 -10.00 -10.07
C TYR A 3 -4.11 -8.54 -9.88
N LEU A 4 -4.93 -7.72 -9.22
CA LEU A 4 -4.68 -6.30 -8.90
C LEU A 4 -4.27 -5.40 -10.09
N GLY A 5 -4.48 -5.86 -11.33
CA GLY A 5 -4.00 -5.20 -12.54
C GLY A 5 -2.47 -5.25 -12.73
N LEU A 6 -1.75 -5.99 -11.89
CA LEU A 6 -0.29 -6.13 -11.92
C LEU A 6 0.17 -7.44 -12.56
N PHE A 7 -0.60 -8.51 -12.39
CA PHE A 7 -0.23 -9.86 -12.81
C PHE A 7 -1.35 -10.56 -13.60
N ASN A 8 -1.09 -11.81 -13.98
CA ASN A 8 -2.03 -12.76 -14.55
C ASN A 8 -1.53 -14.20 -14.30
N GLU A 9 -2.31 -15.19 -14.72
CA GLU A 9 -1.99 -16.62 -14.56
C GLU A 9 -0.61 -17.03 -15.09
N SER A 10 -0.12 -16.36 -16.15
CA SER A 10 1.14 -16.71 -16.82
C SER A 10 2.38 -16.03 -16.23
N ASN A 11 2.22 -14.94 -15.47
CA ASN A 11 3.36 -14.20 -14.92
C ASN A 11 3.34 -14.03 -13.40
N ASN A 12 2.31 -14.49 -12.68
CA ASN A 12 2.28 -14.42 -11.23
C ASN A 12 3.46 -15.20 -10.61
N GLY A 13 4.35 -14.50 -9.91
CA GLY A 13 5.57 -15.08 -9.31
C GLY A 13 6.78 -15.14 -10.26
N ASN A 14 6.67 -14.60 -11.48
CA ASN A 14 7.80 -14.57 -12.41
C ASN A 14 8.83 -13.52 -11.98
N LEU A 15 10.05 -13.97 -11.68
CA LEU A 15 11.16 -13.13 -11.22
C LEU A 15 11.54 -12.00 -12.21
N THR A 16 11.21 -12.15 -13.50
CA THR A 16 11.47 -11.12 -14.53
C THR A 16 10.37 -10.06 -14.62
N ASN A 17 9.41 -10.02 -13.69
CA ASN A 17 8.39 -8.98 -13.65
C ASN A 17 8.97 -7.64 -13.20
N HIS A 18 9.97 -7.66 -12.30
CA HIS A 18 10.56 -6.47 -11.67
C HIS A 18 9.52 -5.56 -11.02
N VAL A 19 8.54 -6.16 -10.31
CA VAL A 19 7.45 -5.44 -9.65
C VAL A 19 7.61 -5.54 -8.14
N PHE A 20 7.55 -4.39 -7.47
CA PHE A 20 7.33 -4.26 -6.04
C PHE A 20 5.99 -3.54 -5.83
N ALA A 21 5.14 -4.10 -4.97
CA ALA A 21 3.85 -3.50 -4.63
C ALA A 21 3.57 -3.58 -3.12
N VAL A 22 2.79 -2.62 -2.64
CA VAL A 22 2.11 -2.70 -1.36
C VAL A 22 0.62 -2.75 -1.68
N GLU A 23 -0.02 -3.86 -1.37
CA GLU A 23 -1.43 -4.07 -1.66
C GLU A 23 -2.32 -3.69 -0.48
N LEU A 24 -3.56 -3.32 -0.80
CA LEU A 24 -4.66 -3.14 0.15
C LEU A 24 -5.81 -4.01 -0.34
N ASP A 25 -5.82 -5.28 0.05
CA ASP A 25 -6.78 -6.26 -0.44
C ASP A 25 -8.03 -6.33 0.45
N THR A 26 -9.17 -6.38 -0.24
CA THR A 26 -10.52 -6.37 0.30
C THR A 26 -11.31 -7.64 -0.01
N ILE A 27 -10.69 -8.57 -0.73
CA ILE A 27 -11.24 -9.86 -1.11
C ILE A 27 -10.29 -10.93 -0.55
N TYR A 28 -10.82 -12.13 -0.32
CA TYR A 28 -10.01 -13.27 0.09
C TYR A 28 -9.86 -14.22 -1.10
N SER A 29 -8.61 -14.46 -1.49
CA SER A 29 -8.17 -15.37 -2.53
C SER A 29 -7.26 -16.45 -1.94
N SER A 30 -7.84 -17.63 -1.68
CA SER A 30 -7.10 -18.76 -1.09
C SER A 30 -5.91 -19.23 -1.93
N GLU A 31 -5.98 -19.04 -3.26
CA GLU A 31 -4.93 -19.38 -4.22
C GLU A 31 -3.66 -18.52 -4.09
N PHE A 32 -3.76 -17.36 -3.44
CA PHE A 32 -2.64 -16.43 -3.19
C PHE A 32 -2.19 -16.45 -1.72
N GLY A 33 -2.83 -17.24 -0.86
CA GLY A 33 -2.45 -17.37 0.53
C GLY A 33 -2.93 -16.22 1.43
N ASP A 34 -3.94 -15.46 0.98
CA ASP A 34 -4.53 -14.35 1.73
C ASP A 34 -4.84 -14.75 3.18
N ILE A 35 -4.53 -13.85 4.11
CA ILE A 35 -4.77 -14.11 5.54
C ILE A 35 -6.22 -13.81 5.95
N ASN A 36 -6.93 -12.94 5.22
CA ASN A 36 -8.34 -12.60 5.35
C ASN A 36 -8.77 -11.68 4.19
N ASN A 37 -10.01 -11.20 4.18
CA ASN A 37 -10.55 -10.27 3.16
C ASN A 37 -10.37 -8.77 3.50
N ASN A 38 -9.42 -8.41 4.35
CA ASN A 38 -9.17 -7.04 4.80
C ASN A 38 -7.73 -6.91 5.29
N HIS A 39 -6.78 -6.95 4.36
CA HIS A 39 -5.36 -6.99 4.69
C HIS A 39 -4.52 -6.02 3.87
N VAL A 40 -3.31 -5.81 4.36
CA VAL A 40 -2.25 -5.06 3.68
C VAL A 40 -1.08 -6.02 3.56
N ALA A 41 -0.42 -6.04 2.40
CA ALA A 41 0.72 -6.92 2.17
C ALA A 41 1.81 -6.25 1.33
N VAL A 42 2.98 -6.88 1.34
CA VAL A 42 4.12 -6.52 0.50
C VAL A 42 4.36 -7.63 -0.51
N ASP A 43 4.26 -7.28 -1.78
CA ASP A 43 4.34 -8.22 -2.90
C ASP A 43 5.55 -7.93 -3.77
N ILE A 44 6.25 -8.99 -4.16
CA ILE A 44 7.37 -8.91 -5.10
C ILE A 44 7.13 -9.93 -6.20
N ASN A 45 7.00 -9.45 -7.44
CA ASN A 45 6.85 -10.24 -8.65
C ASN A 45 5.63 -11.19 -8.72
N GLY A 46 4.79 -11.25 -7.69
CA GLY A 46 3.54 -12.02 -7.66
C GLY A 46 2.75 -11.75 -6.37
N LEU A 47 1.58 -12.37 -6.27
CA LEU A 47 0.60 -12.16 -5.19
C LEU A 47 0.78 -13.10 -4.00
N ASP A 48 1.81 -13.97 -4.02
CA ASP A 48 2.24 -14.66 -2.81
C ASP A 48 3.07 -13.67 -1.99
N SER A 49 2.40 -12.98 -1.07
CA SER A 49 2.99 -11.85 -0.33
C SER A 49 4.13 -12.29 0.58
N LEU A 50 5.19 -11.48 0.64
CA LEU A 50 6.33 -11.74 1.55
C LEU A 50 5.95 -11.57 3.02
N ILE A 51 5.14 -10.54 3.31
CA ILE A 51 4.53 -10.32 4.62
C ILE A 51 3.15 -9.70 4.45
N ALA A 52 2.23 -10.06 5.33
CA ALA A 52 0.88 -9.52 5.36
C ALA A 52 0.39 -9.32 6.80
N ALA A 53 -0.54 -8.39 7.00
CA ALA A 53 -1.24 -8.19 8.27
C ALA A 53 -2.68 -7.72 8.03
N PRO A 54 -3.62 -8.05 8.92
CA PRO A 54 -4.95 -7.46 8.87
C PRO A 54 -4.85 -5.93 8.89
N ALA A 55 -5.65 -5.25 8.07
CA ALA A 55 -5.55 -3.81 7.94
C ALA A 55 -5.83 -3.11 9.28
N GLY A 56 -4.89 -2.28 9.71
CA GLY A 56 -4.96 -1.61 11.00
C GLY A 56 -3.84 -0.58 11.19
N TYR A 57 -3.88 0.11 12.32
CA TYR A 57 -2.88 1.09 12.70
C TYR A 57 -2.63 1.10 14.20
N TYR A 58 -1.41 1.41 14.60
CA TYR A 58 -1.08 1.60 16.01
C TYR A 58 -1.45 3.02 16.44
N ASP A 59 -2.29 3.15 17.48
CA ASP A 59 -2.58 4.45 18.08
C ASP A 59 -1.40 4.99 18.91
N SER A 60 -1.52 6.21 19.42
CA SER A 60 -0.50 6.85 20.26
C SER A 60 -0.19 6.07 21.56
N GLY A 61 -1.09 5.20 21.99
CA GLY A 61 -0.88 4.32 23.13
C GLY A 61 -0.25 2.97 22.76
N GLY A 62 0.09 2.75 21.48
CA GLY A 62 0.67 1.50 20.98
C GLY A 62 -0.35 0.38 20.76
N ASN A 63 -1.66 0.67 20.81
CA ASN A 63 -2.68 -0.35 20.59
C ASN A 63 -3.01 -0.46 19.11
N LEU A 64 -3.11 -1.69 18.61
CA LEU A 64 -3.57 -1.94 17.25
C LEU A 64 -5.07 -1.65 17.15
N ARG A 65 -5.43 -0.73 16.25
CA ARG A 65 -6.80 -0.37 15.91
C ARG A 65 -7.12 -0.90 14.53
N ASN A 66 -8.25 -1.60 14.41
CA ASN A 66 -8.73 -2.13 13.14
C ASN A 66 -9.04 -1.01 12.14
N LEU A 67 -8.67 -1.22 10.88
CA LEU A 67 -9.14 -0.44 9.74
C LEU A 67 -9.89 -1.36 8.79
N THR A 68 -11.15 -1.02 8.52
CA THR A 68 -11.93 -1.72 7.50
C THR A 68 -11.76 -1.00 6.17
N LEU A 69 -10.98 -1.57 5.26
CA LEU A 69 -10.63 -0.98 3.96
C LEU A 69 -11.88 -0.64 3.13
N ILE A 70 -12.91 -1.48 3.19
CA ILE A 70 -14.19 -1.28 2.50
C ILE A 70 -15.17 -0.33 3.22
N SER A 71 -14.75 0.34 4.30
CA SER A 71 -15.64 1.21 5.09
C SER A 71 -16.12 2.46 4.36
N GLY A 72 -15.52 2.79 3.21
CA GLY A 72 -15.72 4.06 2.49
C GLY A 72 -15.12 5.26 3.23
N GLN A 73 -14.51 5.06 4.39
CA GLN A 73 -13.84 6.12 5.11
C GLN A 73 -12.47 6.38 4.49
N PRO A 74 -12.10 7.66 4.29
CA PRO A 74 -10.81 7.99 3.73
C PRO A 74 -9.68 7.58 4.69
N MET A 75 -8.64 6.98 4.12
CA MET A 75 -7.44 6.52 4.82
C MET A 75 -6.19 7.12 4.18
N GLN A 76 -5.07 7.08 4.90
CA GLN A 76 -3.77 7.41 4.36
C GLN A 76 -2.81 6.25 4.60
N ALA A 77 -2.04 5.92 3.56
CA ALA A 77 -0.92 5.00 3.63
C ALA A 77 0.40 5.76 3.46
N TRP A 78 1.43 5.27 4.13
CA TRP A 78 2.82 5.68 3.96
C TRP A 78 3.63 4.42 3.68
N ILE A 79 4.43 4.48 2.62
CA ILE A 79 5.36 3.44 2.23
C ILE A 79 6.73 4.10 2.23
N ASP A 80 7.55 3.75 3.21
CA ASP A 80 8.90 4.30 3.35
C ASP A 80 9.91 3.19 3.07
N TYR A 81 10.95 3.53 2.31
CA TYR A 81 12.09 2.67 2.06
C TYR A 81 13.38 3.38 2.49
N ASP A 82 14.11 2.77 3.41
CA ASP A 82 15.46 3.18 3.78
C ASP A 82 16.47 2.23 3.12
N GLN A 83 17.21 2.74 2.14
CA GLN A 83 18.21 1.99 1.40
C GLN A 83 19.44 1.61 2.27
N VAL A 84 19.76 2.37 3.32
CA VAL A 84 20.92 2.06 4.16
C VAL A 84 20.67 0.81 4.98
N GLU A 85 19.45 0.69 5.51
CA GLU A 85 19.02 -0.45 6.33
C GLU A 85 18.32 -1.56 5.52
N ASN A 86 18.08 -1.30 4.23
CA ASN A 86 17.21 -2.10 3.36
C ASN A 86 15.84 -2.34 4.00
N GLN A 87 15.28 -1.30 4.62
CA GLN A 87 14.09 -1.39 5.46
C GLN A 87 12.88 -0.81 4.73
N ILE A 88 11.83 -1.61 4.58
CA ILE A 88 10.52 -1.20 4.08
C ILE A 88 9.58 -1.11 5.28
N ASP A 89 8.91 0.02 5.44
CA ASP A 89 7.87 0.22 6.44
C ASP A 89 6.57 0.66 5.77
N VAL A 90 5.50 -0.08 6.06
CA VAL A 90 4.14 0.25 5.59
C VAL A 90 3.31 0.67 6.79
N THR A 91 2.79 1.89 6.73
CA THR A 91 1.94 2.46 7.79
C THR A 91 0.61 2.88 7.20
N LEU A 92 -0.49 2.57 7.88
CA LEU A 92 -1.83 3.05 7.54
C LEU A 92 -2.41 3.85 8.71
N ALA A 93 -3.37 4.74 8.45
CA ALA A 93 -4.22 5.37 9.45
C ALA A 93 -5.47 5.99 8.81
N PRO A 94 -6.51 6.35 9.58
CA PRO A 94 -7.57 7.23 9.10
C PRO A 94 -6.98 8.55 8.59
N ILE A 95 -7.60 9.15 7.57
CA ILE A 95 -7.04 10.32 6.88
C ILE A 95 -6.81 11.56 7.77
N SER A 96 -7.51 11.62 8.92
CA SER A 96 -7.45 12.71 9.90
C SER A 96 -6.40 12.48 11.00
N ALA A 97 -5.84 11.28 11.10
CA ALA A 97 -4.80 10.94 12.06
C ALA A 97 -3.41 11.34 11.56
N ALA A 98 -2.51 11.65 12.49
CA ALA A 98 -1.09 11.73 12.18
C ALA A 98 -0.55 10.33 11.83
N LYS A 99 0.56 10.28 11.08
CA LYS A 99 1.27 9.02 10.80
C LYS A 99 1.63 8.33 12.14
N PRO A 100 1.18 7.09 12.37
CA PRO A 100 1.62 6.28 13.50
C PRO A 100 3.14 6.18 13.60
N ALA A 101 3.67 6.19 14.83
CA ALA A 101 5.10 6.00 15.07
C ALA A 101 5.56 4.56 14.80
N ARG A 102 4.65 3.59 14.93
CA ARG A 102 4.89 2.17 14.65
C ARG A 102 4.20 1.79 13.34
N SER A 103 4.97 1.23 12.41
CA SER A 103 4.47 0.69 11.14
C SER A 103 3.57 -0.53 11.36
N LEU A 104 2.64 -0.76 10.44
CA LEU A 104 1.82 -1.99 10.42
C LEU A 104 2.67 -3.16 9.96
N LEU A 105 3.44 -2.97 8.89
CA LEU A 105 4.38 -3.94 8.33
C LEU A 105 5.79 -3.36 8.33
N SER A 106 6.76 -4.20 8.63
CA SER A 106 8.18 -3.85 8.62
C SER A 106 8.97 -5.03 8.07
N LEU A 107 9.68 -4.82 6.96
CA LEU A 107 10.43 -5.85 6.22
C LEU A 107 11.83 -5.37 5.87
N ARG A 108 12.85 -6.17 6.19
CA ARG A 108 14.19 -5.98 5.63
C ARG A 108 14.28 -6.68 4.28
N LYS A 109 14.34 -5.92 3.19
CA LYS A 109 14.51 -6.41 1.82
C LYS A 109 15.25 -5.39 0.97
N ASP A 110 16.32 -5.84 0.32
CA ASP A 110 17.05 -5.04 -0.65
C ASP A 110 16.24 -4.92 -1.95
N LEU A 111 15.75 -3.70 -2.24
CA LEU A 111 14.99 -3.43 -3.46
C LEU A 111 15.89 -3.27 -4.69
N SER A 112 17.21 -3.13 -4.54
CA SER A 112 18.13 -3.08 -5.68
C SER A 112 18.24 -4.41 -6.44
N GLU A 113 17.83 -5.51 -5.80
CA GLU A 113 17.72 -6.83 -6.45
C GLU A 113 16.48 -6.95 -7.36
N ILE A 114 15.55 -6.00 -7.28
CA ILE A 114 14.23 -6.07 -7.92
C ILE A 114 14.03 -4.93 -8.90
N LEU A 115 14.41 -3.71 -8.48
CA LEU A 115 14.21 -2.49 -9.25
C LEU A 115 15.31 -2.34 -10.31
N GLU A 116 14.90 -1.99 -11.52
CA GLU A 116 15.80 -1.64 -12.61
C GLU A 116 16.19 -0.15 -12.57
N ASP A 117 17.15 0.26 -13.41
CA ASP A 117 17.63 1.64 -13.51
C ASP A 117 16.51 2.67 -13.73
N THR A 118 15.45 2.27 -14.44
CA THR A 118 14.28 3.12 -14.70
C THR A 118 13.00 2.36 -14.39
N MET A 119 12.23 2.91 -13.45
CA MET A 119 10.97 2.34 -12.99
C MET A 119 9.84 3.35 -13.06
N PHE A 120 8.61 2.84 -13.18
CA PHE A 120 7.39 3.64 -13.02
C PHE A 120 6.84 3.47 -11.61
N ILE A 121 6.29 4.54 -11.06
CA ILE A 121 5.56 4.52 -9.78
C ILE A 121 4.15 5.04 -10.00
N GLY A 122 3.18 4.39 -9.37
CA GLY A 122 1.79 4.79 -9.46
C GLY A 122 0.90 3.87 -8.64
N PHE A 123 -0.35 3.77 -9.07
CA PHE A 123 -1.37 2.96 -8.45
C PHE A 123 -1.95 2.01 -9.48
N SER A 124 -2.29 0.80 -9.04
CA SER A 124 -3.12 -0.11 -9.78
C SER A 124 -4.34 -0.47 -8.93
N SER A 125 -5.42 -0.86 -9.59
CA SER A 125 -6.62 -1.36 -8.92
C SER A 125 -7.38 -2.26 -9.86
N SER A 126 -8.12 -3.20 -9.30
CA SER A 126 -9.04 -4.02 -10.07
C SER A 126 -10.27 -4.35 -9.24
N THR A 127 -11.42 -4.42 -9.90
CA THR A 127 -12.65 -4.88 -9.27
C THR A 127 -12.80 -6.38 -9.44
N GLY A 128 -13.24 -7.08 -8.40
CA GLY A 128 -13.57 -8.50 -8.44
C GLY A 128 -15.05 -8.74 -8.73
N SER A 129 -15.61 -9.75 -8.06
CA SER A 129 -17.03 -10.14 -8.15
C SER A 129 -18.01 -9.11 -7.56
N PHE A 130 -17.49 -8.09 -6.86
CA PHE A 130 -18.28 -7.03 -6.24
C PHE A 130 -17.97 -5.68 -6.91
N LEU A 131 -18.99 -4.82 -7.00
CA LEU A 131 -18.83 -3.45 -7.48
C LEU A 131 -18.07 -2.63 -6.43
N THR A 132 -16.80 -2.35 -6.70
CA THR A 132 -15.94 -1.51 -5.87
C THR A 132 -15.45 -0.31 -6.69
N HIS A 133 -15.22 0.80 -6.00
CA HIS A 133 -14.60 1.98 -6.58
C HIS A 133 -13.36 2.32 -5.76
N HIS A 134 -12.26 2.60 -6.44
CA HIS A 134 -10.97 2.91 -5.82
C HIS A 134 -10.62 4.36 -6.13
N TYR A 135 -10.43 5.18 -5.10
CA TYR A 135 -10.16 6.61 -5.25
C TYR A 135 -8.84 6.99 -4.59
N VAL A 136 -7.95 7.61 -5.34
CA VAL A 136 -6.77 8.29 -4.80
C VAL A 136 -7.14 9.76 -4.58
N LEU A 137 -7.35 10.16 -3.33
CA LEU A 137 -7.74 11.54 -2.97
C LEU A 137 -6.56 12.52 -3.03
N GLY A 138 -5.34 12.01 -3.01
CA GLY A 138 -4.11 12.79 -3.10
C GLY A 138 -2.90 11.89 -2.89
N TRP A 139 -1.78 12.24 -3.51
CA TRP A 139 -0.54 11.49 -3.43
C TRP A 139 0.67 12.42 -3.52
N SER A 140 1.73 12.05 -2.83
CA SER A 140 3.02 12.72 -2.83
C SER A 140 4.10 11.65 -2.87
N PHE A 141 5.12 11.86 -3.69
CA PHE A 141 6.26 10.97 -3.79
C PHE A 141 7.56 11.76 -3.76
N ARG A 142 8.59 11.19 -3.16
CA ARG A 142 9.94 11.76 -3.13
C ARG A 142 10.97 10.66 -3.00
N LEU A 143 12.05 10.78 -3.79
CA LEU A 143 13.29 10.03 -3.62
C LEU A 143 14.28 10.87 -2.81
N ASN A 144 15.14 10.22 -2.03
CA ASN A 144 16.22 10.85 -1.27
C ASN A 144 15.73 11.96 -0.32
N GLY A 145 14.64 11.68 0.40
CA GLY A 145 14.09 12.58 1.41
C GLY A 145 12.65 12.25 1.77
N GLN A 146 12.05 13.07 2.63
CA GLN A 146 10.66 12.91 3.05
C GLN A 146 9.71 13.61 2.07
N ALA A 147 8.71 12.88 1.58
CA ALA A 147 7.65 13.46 0.75
C ALA A 147 6.86 14.49 1.57
N GLU A 148 6.41 15.57 0.92
CA GLU A 148 5.63 16.59 1.62
C GLU A 148 4.28 16.01 2.06
N GLY A 149 3.94 16.20 3.34
CA GLY A 149 2.60 15.89 3.84
C GLY A 149 1.53 16.76 3.16
N ARG A 150 0.27 16.34 3.23
CA ARG A 150 -0.85 17.11 2.69
C ARG A 150 -0.89 18.49 3.33
N ARG A 151 -0.48 19.53 2.59
CA ARG A 151 -0.70 20.93 2.98
C ARG A 151 -2.22 21.16 2.96
N LYS A 152 -2.80 21.63 4.08
CA LYS A 152 -4.17 22.15 4.09
C LYS A 152 -4.20 23.44 3.26
N ARG A 153 -4.32 23.33 1.93
CA ARG A 153 -4.55 24.49 1.08
C ARG A 153 -6.06 24.78 1.10
N ILE A 154 -6.50 25.55 2.08
CA ILE A 154 -7.79 26.26 2.00
C ILE A 154 -7.56 27.38 0.99
N GLU A 155 -7.86 27.14 -0.27
CA GLU A 155 -8.17 28.24 -1.20
C GLU A 155 -9.68 28.26 -1.42
N GLU A 156 -10.36 29.07 -0.62
CA GLU A 156 -11.68 29.59 -1.01
C GLU A 156 -11.49 30.48 -2.23
N ARG A 157 -11.62 29.92 -3.43
CA ARG A 157 -11.93 30.74 -4.61
C ARG A 157 -13.43 30.76 -4.78
N LYS A 158 -14.04 31.83 -4.28
CA LYS A 158 -15.37 32.30 -4.73
C LYS A 158 -15.33 32.39 -6.26
N ILE A 159 -16.07 31.51 -6.91
CA ILE A 159 -16.44 31.68 -8.30
C ILE A 159 -17.58 32.72 -8.30
N ARG A 160 -17.35 33.85 -8.95
CA ARG A 160 -18.42 34.70 -9.48
C ARG A 160 -18.79 34.20 -10.87
#